data_AF-A0A378V460-F1
#
_entry.id   AF-A0A378V460-F1
#
_cell.length_a   1.000
_cell.length_b   1.000
_cell.length_c   1.000
_cell.angle_alpha   90.00
_cell.angle_beta   90.00
_cell.angle_gamma   90.00
#
_symmetry.space_group_name_H-M   'P 1'
#
loop_
_entity.id
_entity.type
_entity.pdbx_description
1 polymer ?
#
loop_
_entity_poly.entity_id
_entity_poly.type
_entity_poly.pdbx_seq_one_letter_code
_entity_poly.pdbx_strand_id
1 'polypeptide(L)'
;MSGIPEFQIAPESQRTSPEASPNAPEPCRSVYDQPTVFGTDWTQFRSVVYSATIDDPLIPEIVNVRQTVAVYPDDAAAQATFDRLQAAIPHCAAAHIDYYSRTPQRPDPSTIVFDGEEANYIYRVAQTAVIYASAIGPFNTDDVAHKIADQLAGQRD
;
A
#
# COMPACT_ATOMS: atom_id res chain seq x y z
N MET A 1 7.94 -17.41 -20.54
CA MET A 1 8.66 -17.39 -19.25
C MET A 1 8.86 -15.93 -18.91
N SER A 2 8.04 -15.37 -18.03
CA SER A 2 8.15 -13.95 -17.64
C SER A 2 9.49 -13.76 -16.93
N GLY A 3 10.41 -13.01 -17.53
CA GLY A 3 11.82 -12.88 -17.13
C GLY A 3 12.07 -12.13 -15.82
N ILE A 4 11.19 -12.29 -14.83
CA ILE A 4 11.35 -11.73 -13.49
C ILE A 4 11.93 -12.83 -12.60
N PRO A 5 13.13 -12.64 -12.00
CA PRO A 5 13.68 -13.62 -11.07
C PRO A 5 12.82 -13.73 -9.80
N GLU A 6 13.10 -14.75 -8.99
CA GLU A 6 12.42 -14.97 -7.72
C GLU A 6 12.54 -13.74 -6.83
N PHE A 7 11.42 -13.30 -6.26
CA PHE A 7 11.39 -12.17 -5.33
C PHE A 7 12.12 -12.52 -4.04
N GLN A 8 13.03 -11.64 -3.61
CA GLN A 8 13.82 -11.80 -2.41
C GLN A 8 13.40 -10.78 -1.35
N ILE A 9 13.46 -11.21 -0.08
CA ILE A 9 13.34 -10.30 1.07
C ILE A 9 14.75 -9.94 1.51
N ALA A 10 15.09 -8.66 1.48
CA ALA A 10 16.26 -8.16 2.18
C ALA A 10 15.90 -7.83 3.64
N PRO A 11 16.78 -8.04 4.64
CA PRO A 11 16.47 -7.78 6.04
C PRO A 11 15.94 -6.35 6.33
N GLU A 12 16.49 -5.36 5.63
CA GLU A 12 16.09 -3.94 5.69
C GLU A 12 14.68 -3.68 5.13
N SER A 13 14.15 -4.62 4.35
CA SER A 13 12.81 -4.56 3.79
C SER A 13 11.72 -4.99 4.78
N GLN A 14 12.10 -5.44 5.99
CA GLN A 14 11.17 -5.74 7.07
C GLN A 14 11.16 -4.60 8.09
N ARG A 15 9.96 -4.11 8.42
CA ARG A 15 9.79 -3.02 9.37
C ARG A 15 8.64 -3.28 10.33
N THR A 16 8.83 -2.82 11.57
CA THR A 16 7.84 -2.80 12.64
C THR A 16 7.32 -1.40 12.95
N SER A 17 7.62 -0.43 12.07
CA SER A 17 7.09 0.93 12.12
C SER A 17 6.79 1.46 10.71
N PRO A 18 5.82 2.38 10.56
CA PRO A 18 5.48 3.01 9.29
C PRO A 18 6.67 3.74 8.64
N GLU A 19 6.82 3.63 7.32
CA GLU A 19 7.87 4.34 6.56
C GLU A 19 7.37 5.71 6.08
N ALA A 20 8.09 6.76 6.46
CA ALA A 20 7.81 8.12 5.98
C ALA A 20 8.05 8.26 4.48
N SER A 21 7.19 9.02 3.81
CA SER A 21 7.34 9.43 2.42
C SER A 21 7.75 10.90 2.39
N PRO A 22 9.06 11.23 2.48
CA PRO A 22 9.52 12.61 2.65
C PRO A 22 9.15 13.53 1.48
N ASN A 23 8.88 12.94 0.32
CA ASN A 23 8.51 13.66 -0.90
C ASN A 23 6.98 13.85 -1.04
N ALA A 24 6.17 13.26 -0.16
CA ALA A 24 4.71 13.43 -0.20
C ALA A 24 4.35 14.90 0.11
N PRO A 25 3.68 15.60 -0.84
CA PRO A 25 3.19 16.95 -0.61
C PRO A 25 2.22 17.00 0.57
N GLU A 26 2.19 18.11 1.30
CA GLU A 26 1.36 18.25 2.51
C GLU A 26 -0.12 17.84 2.31
N PRO A 27 -0.83 18.23 1.22
CA PRO A 27 -2.21 17.81 0.99
C PRO A 27 -2.40 16.30 0.80
N CYS A 28 -1.32 15.58 0.51
CA CYS A 28 -1.32 14.17 0.12
C CYS A 28 -0.67 13.25 1.15
N ARG A 29 -0.14 13.79 2.27
CA ARG A 29 0.46 12.97 3.33
C ARG A 29 -0.52 11.97 3.93
N SER A 30 -1.76 12.38 4.16
CA SER A 30 -2.82 11.50 4.67
C SER A 30 -3.28 10.41 3.68
N VAL A 31 -2.65 10.32 2.51
CA VAL A 31 -2.89 9.27 1.51
C VAL A 31 -1.62 8.45 1.24
N TYR A 32 -0.44 9.09 1.20
CA TYR A 32 0.80 8.47 0.72
C TYR A 32 1.94 8.41 1.76
N ASP A 33 1.82 9.08 2.90
CA ASP A 33 2.79 9.04 3.99
C ASP A 33 2.31 8.06 5.08
N GLN A 34 2.98 6.91 5.21
CA GLN A 34 2.49 5.84 6.10
C GLN A 34 2.34 6.28 7.56
N PRO A 35 3.28 7.04 8.18
CA PRO A 35 3.09 7.55 9.53
C PRO A 35 1.81 8.38 9.67
N THR A 36 1.49 9.20 8.67
CA THR A 36 0.26 10.00 8.67
C THR A 36 -0.99 9.13 8.43
N VAL A 37 -0.91 8.15 7.52
CA VAL A 37 -2.04 7.26 7.17
C VAL A 37 -2.41 6.33 8.33
N PHE A 38 -1.43 5.61 8.90
CA PHE A 38 -1.68 4.63 9.97
C PHE A 38 -1.70 5.26 11.36
N GLY A 39 -1.13 6.46 11.53
CA GLY A 39 -1.03 7.10 12.83
C GLY A 39 -0.23 6.27 13.84
N THR A 40 -0.60 6.40 15.11
CA THR A 40 0.15 5.82 16.24
C THR A 40 -0.68 4.90 17.13
N ASP A 41 -1.98 4.76 16.86
CA ASP A 41 -2.93 4.06 17.75
C ASP A 41 -2.98 2.54 17.50
N TRP A 42 -2.15 2.02 16.59
CA TRP A 42 -2.01 0.59 16.33
C TRP A 42 -1.31 -0.12 17.51
N THR A 43 -1.66 -1.39 17.73
CA THR A 43 -1.04 -2.27 18.72
C THR A 43 0.10 -3.10 18.11
N GLN A 44 0.03 -3.38 16.81
CA GLN A 44 1.08 -4.05 16.06
C GLN A 44 1.20 -3.46 14.65
N PHE A 45 2.42 -3.36 14.14
CA PHE A 45 2.69 -2.95 12.78
C PHE A 45 3.73 -3.89 12.16
N ARG A 46 3.48 -4.34 10.94
CA ARG A 46 4.45 -5.10 10.15
C ARG A 46 4.38 -4.68 8.70
N SER A 47 5.53 -4.38 8.12
CA SER A 47 5.69 -4.16 6.68
C SER A 47 6.82 -5.04 6.15
N VAL A 48 6.61 -5.66 5.00
CA VAL A 48 7.61 -6.45 4.29
C VAL A 48 7.61 -6.04 2.82
N VAL A 49 8.79 -5.79 2.26
CA VAL A 49 8.99 -5.59 0.82
C VAL A 49 9.75 -6.77 0.24
N TYR A 50 9.17 -7.34 -0.81
CA TYR A 50 9.77 -8.36 -1.65
C TYR A 50 10.23 -7.67 -2.93
N SER A 51 11.49 -7.81 -3.32
CA SER A 51 12.02 -7.17 -4.54
C SER A 51 12.73 -8.17 -5.44
N ALA A 52 12.72 -7.88 -6.74
CA ALA A 52 13.49 -8.58 -7.75
C ALA A 52 14.16 -7.53 -8.66
N THR A 53 15.35 -7.86 -9.17
CA THR A 53 16.02 -7.04 -10.18
C THR A 53 15.86 -7.74 -11.53
N ILE A 54 15.26 -7.06 -12.51
CA ILE A 54 15.24 -7.55 -13.88
C ILE A 54 16.60 -7.24 -14.48
N ASP A 55 17.28 -8.26 -15.01
CA ASP A 55 18.57 -8.11 -15.70
C ASP A 55 18.30 -7.70 -17.16
N ASP A 56 17.80 -6.48 -17.35
CA ASP A 56 17.56 -5.86 -18.66
C ASP A 56 18.33 -4.52 -18.75
N PRO A 57 19.24 -4.34 -19.72
CA PRO A 57 20.04 -3.13 -19.86
C PRO A 57 19.24 -1.87 -20.24
N LEU A 58 17.96 -2.00 -20.62
CA LEU A 58 17.06 -0.89 -20.94
C LEU A 58 16.05 -0.58 -19.82
N ILE A 59 15.87 -1.48 -18.84
CA ILE A 59 14.90 -1.34 -17.76
C ILE A 59 15.55 -1.69 -16.42
N PRO A 60 16.18 -0.71 -15.73
CA PRO A 60 16.56 -0.88 -14.34
C PRO A 60 15.35 -0.56 -13.45
N GLU A 61 14.24 -1.27 -13.61
CA GLU A 61 13.08 -1.06 -12.74
C GLU A 61 13.07 -2.11 -11.65
N ILE A 62 13.26 -1.60 -10.43
CA ILE A 62 13.09 -2.36 -9.20
C ILE A 62 11.66 -2.87 -9.18
N VAL A 63 11.51 -4.15 -9.43
CA VAL A 63 10.25 -4.86 -9.28
C VAL A 63 10.05 -5.09 -7.80
N ASN A 64 8.93 -4.64 -7.24
CA ASN A 64 8.66 -4.89 -5.84
C ASN A 64 7.19 -5.11 -5.53
N VAL A 65 7.00 -5.87 -4.47
CA VAL A 65 5.73 -6.13 -3.84
C VAL A 65 5.85 -5.74 -2.38
N ARG A 66 4.95 -4.91 -1.88
CA ARG A 66 4.88 -4.54 -0.47
C ARG A 66 3.63 -5.09 0.17
N GLN A 67 3.80 -5.59 1.38
CA GLN A 67 2.74 -6.08 2.24
C GLN A 67 2.86 -5.36 3.58
N THR A 68 1.83 -4.63 4.00
CA THR A 68 1.82 -3.89 5.26
C THR A 68 0.51 -4.17 5.99
N VAL A 69 0.60 -4.43 7.29
CA VAL A 69 -0.53 -4.64 8.20
C VAL A 69 -0.31 -3.80 9.45
N ALA A 70 -1.30 -2.97 9.78
CA ALA A 70 -1.41 -2.28 11.06
C ALA A 70 -2.63 -2.83 11.79
N VAL A 71 -2.42 -3.42 12.96
CA VAL A 71 -3.48 -3.96 13.83
C VAL A 71 -3.81 -2.92 14.90
N TYR A 72 -5.10 -2.69 15.14
CA TYR A 72 -5.65 -1.71 16.08
C TYR A 72 -6.29 -2.40 17.28
N PRO A 73 -6.59 -1.67 18.37
CA PRO A 73 -7.22 -2.24 19.55
C PRO A 73 -8.59 -2.90 19.29
N ASP A 74 -9.35 -2.38 18.32
CA ASP A 74 -10.65 -2.88 17.94
C ASP A 74 -11.01 -2.50 16.47
N ASP A 75 -12.10 -3.09 15.97
CA ASP A 75 -12.61 -2.87 14.61
C ASP A 75 -12.97 -1.39 14.37
N ALA A 76 -13.43 -0.68 15.40
CA ALA A 76 -13.83 0.72 15.27
C ALA A 76 -12.61 1.64 15.06
N ALA A 77 -11.49 1.37 15.73
CA ALA A 77 -10.24 2.10 15.55
C ALA A 77 -9.62 1.84 14.16
N ALA A 78 -9.68 0.61 13.67
CA ALA A 78 -9.24 0.27 12.32
C ALA A 78 -10.12 0.98 11.26
N GLN A 79 -11.44 0.90 11.41
CA GLN A 79 -12.39 1.57 10.53
C GLN A 79 -12.22 3.08 10.55
N ALA A 80 -12.07 3.70 11.72
CA ALA A 80 -11.85 5.14 11.83
C ALA A 80 -10.56 5.60 11.13
N THR A 81 -9.51 4.77 11.13
CA THR A 81 -8.29 5.06 10.37
C THR A 81 -8.53 4.97 8.87
N PHE A 82 -9.22 3.93 8.41
CA PHE A 82 -9.58 3.78 7.00
C PHE A 82 -10.49 4.91 6.51
N ASP A 83 -11.45 5.33 7.31
CA ASP A 83 -12.37 6.45 7.00
C ASP A 83 -11.62 7.79 6.89
N ARG A 84 -10.62 8.03 7.75
CA ARG A 84 -9.75 9.22 7.66
C ARG A 84 -8.96 9.24 6.36
N LEU A 85 -8.36 8.11 5.98
CA LEU A 85 -7.71 7.95 4.68
C LEU A 85 -8.71 8.25 3.54
N GLN A 86 -9.90 7.67 3.61
CA GLN A 86 -10.93 7.86 2.59
C GLN A 86 -11.34 9.34 2.43
N ALA A 87 -11.48 10.04 3.55
CA ALA A 87 -11.82 11.46 3.57
C ALA A 87 -10.69 12.37 3.08
N ALA A 88 -9.43 11.94 3.17
CA ALA A 88 -8.28 12.71 2.71
C ALA A 88 -8.09 12.71 1.18
N ILE A 89 -8.59 11.67 0.49
CA ILE A 89 -8.40 11.49 -0.96
C ILE A 89 -8.83 12.71 -1.78
N PRO A 90 -10.04 13.29 -1.60
CA PRO A 90 -10.45 14.46 -2.38
C PRO A 90 -9.56 15.69 -2.16
N HIS A 91 -9.01 15.85 -0.95
CA HIS A 91 -8.09 16.95 -0.64
C HIS A 91 -6.77 16.81 -1.38
N CYS A 92 -6.21 15.60 -1.45
CA CYS A 92 -5.01 15.33 -2.23
C CYS A 92 -5.27 15.49 -3.74
N ALA A 93 -6.39 14.99 -4.26
CA ALA A 93 -6.75 15.10 -5.67
C ALA A 93 -6.92 16.56 -6.12
N ALA A 94 -7.52 17.40 -5.28
CA ALA A 94 -7.72 18.83 -5.56
C ALA A 94 -6.42 19.65 -5.59
N ALA A 95 -5.30 19.10 -5.09
CA ALA A 95 -4.00 19.77 -5.18
C ALA A 95 -3.45 19.77 -6.62
N HIS A 96 -4.01 18.96 -7.53
CA HIS A 96 -3.60 18.86 -8.94
C HIS A 96 -2.09 18.65 -9.12
N ILE A 97 -1.47 17.92 -8.20
CA ILE A 97 -0.06 17.53 -8.28
C ILE A 97 -0.02 16.20 -9.02
N ASP A 98 0.74 16.13 -10.11
CA ASP A 98 0.99 14.90 -10.87
C ASP A 98 1.35 13.72 -9.95
N TYR A 99 1.16 12.48 -10.41
CA TYR A 99 1.30 11.24 -9.61
C TYR A 99 0.35 11.11 -8.40
N TYR A 100 0.08 12.19 -7.66
CA TYR A 100 -0.71 12.26 -6.44
C TYR A 100 -2.19 12.59 -6.69
N SER A 101 -2.53 13.18 -7.84
CA SER A 101 -3.91 13.54 -8.20
C SER A 101 -4.74 12.36 -8.74
N ARG A 102 -4.39 11.12 -8.37
CA ARG A 102 -5.10 9.92 -8.84
C ARG A 102 -6.48 9.82 -8.20
N THR A 103 -7.47 9.44 -9.00
CA THR A 103 -8.81 9.12 -8.49
C THR A 103 -8.88 7.62 -8.24
N PRO A 104 -8.95 7.17 -6.97
CA PRO A 104 -8.99 5.75 -6.70
C PRO A 104 -10.35 5.14 -7.02
N GLN A 105 -10.32 3.86 -7.37
CA GLN A 105 -11.50 3.02 -7.46
C GLN A 105 -11.91 2.52 -6.07
N ARG A 106 -13.22 2.24 -5.92
CA ARG A 106 -13.79 1.71 -4.67
C ARG A 106 -14.73 0.55 -5.01
N PRO A 107 -14.20 -0.68 -5.12
CA PRO A 107 -15.01 -1.84 -5.48
C PRO A 107 -16.02 -2.21 -4.39
N ASP A 108 -15.73 -1.88 -3.13
CA ASP A 108 -16.58 -2.09 -1.97
C ASP A 108 -16.27 -1.05 -0.85
N PRO A 109 -17.07 -0.95 0.23
CA PRO A 109 -16.84 0.00 1.31
C PRO A 109 -15.56 -0.20 2.14
N SER A 110 -14.90 -1.34 2.00
CA SER A 110 -13.71 -1.73 2.76
C SER A 110 -12.41 -1.66 1.96
N THR A 111 -12.46 -1.32 0.66
CA THR A 111 -11.30 -1.36 -0.24
C THR A 111 -11.16 -0.07 -1.05
N ILE A 112 -9.95 0.49 -1.07
CA ILE A 112 -9.54 1.62 -1.92
C ILE A 112 -8.41 1.14 -2.84
N VAL A 113 -8.57 1.32 -4.15
CA VAL A 113 -7.59 0.91 -5.16
C VAL A 113 -7.08 2.15 -5.90
N PHE A 114 -5.79 2.41 -5.83
CA PHE A 114 -5.11 3.38 -6.68
C PHE A 114 -4.48 2.64 -7.84
N ASP A 115 -5.09 2.78 -9.02
CA ASP A 115 -4.63 2.16 -10.24
C ASP A 115 -3.52 2.96 -10.92
N GLY A 116 -2.64 2.23 -11.60
CA GLY A 116 -1.55 2.79 -12.39
C GLY A 116 -1.05 1.79 -13.41
N GLU A 117 -0.42 2.31 -14.46
CA GLU A 117 0.07 1.50 -15.58
C GLU A 117 1.06 0.42 -15.13
N GLU A 118 1.98 0.78 -14.23
CA GLU A 118 3.05 -0.10 -13.75
C GLU A 118 3.07 -0.26 -12.23
N ALA A 119 2.14 0.38 -11.53
CA ALA A 119 2.06 0.36 -10.07
C ALA A 119 0.61 0.43 -9.59
N ASN A 120 0.21 -0.55 -8.79
CA ASN A 120 -1.08 -0.60 -8.13
C ASN A 120 -0.91 -0.61 -6.62
N TYR A 121 -1.75 0.14 -5.93
CA TYR A 121 -1.75 0.27 -4.47
C TYR A 121 -3.16 0.05 -3.93
N ILE A 122 -3.29 -0.81 -2.93
CA ILE A 122 -4.57 -1.16 -2.31
C ILE A 122 -4.49 -0.89 -0.83
N TYR A 123 -5.45 -0.13 -0.33
CA TYR A 123 -5.76 -0.08 1.09
C TYR A 123 -7.02 -0.90 1.35
N ARG A 124 -7.02 -1.68 2.43
CA ARG A 124 -8.20 -2.42 2.87
C ARG A 124 -8.33 -2.43 4.39
N VAL A 125 -9.54 -2.34 4.89
CA VAL A 125 -9.85 -2.60 6.31
C VAL A 125 -10.47 -3.98 6.47
N ALA A 126 -10.01 -4.75 7.45
CA ALA A 126 -10.53 -6.07 7.78
C ALA A 126 -10.42 -6.30 9.30
N GLN A 127 -11.57 -6.37 9.98
CA GLN A 127 -11.64 -6.48 11.44
C GLN A 127 -10.80 -5.38 12.13
N THR A 128 -9.86 -5.77 12.98
CA THR A 128 -8.95 -4.87 13.70
C THR A 128 -7.77 -4.40 12.85
N ALA A 129 -7.67 -4.76 11.56
CA ALA A 129 -6.51 -4.47 10.74
C ALA A 129 -6.79 -3.46 9.60
N VAL A 130 -5.83 -2.58 9.34
CA VAL A 130 -5.70 -1.83 8.09
C VAL A 130 -4.51 -2.37 7.32
N ILE A 131 -4.76 -2.82 6.09
CA ILE A 131 -3.83 -3.46 5.18
C ILE A 131 -3.45 -2.47 4.09
N TYR A 132 -2.18 -2.46 3.73
CA TYR A 132 -1.67 -1.83 2.52
C TYR A 132 -0.88 -2.84 1.69
N ALA A 133 -1.30 -3.02 0.43
CA ALA A 133 -0.61 -3.86 -0.53
C ALA A 133 -0.19 -3.01 -1.73
N SER A 134 1.02 -3.20 -2.23
CA SER A 134 1.44 -2.60 -3.49
C SER A 134 2.21 -3.58 -4.36
N ALA A 135 2.07 -3.44 -5.66
CA ALA A 135 2.84 -4.19 -6.64
C ALA A 135 3.33 -3.24 -7.74
N ILE A 136 4.61 -3.34 -8.07
CA ILE A 136 5.30 -2.51 -9.05
C ILE A 136 6.12 -3.43 -9.97
N GLY A 137 5.95 -3.26 -11.29
CA GLY A 137 6.76 -3.95 -12.30
C GLY A 137 5.96 -4.41 -13.53
N PRO A 138 6.64 -5.05 -14.50
CA PRO A 138 6.07 -5.42 -15.81
C PRO A 138 5.28 -6.73 -15.75
N PHE A 139 4.29 -6.81 -14.85
CA PHE A 139 3.34 -7.91 -14.72
C PHE A 139 1.95 -7.34 -14.39
N ASN A 140 0.95 -8.21 -14.24
CA ASN A 140 -0.39 -7.78 -13.81
C ASN A 140 -0.35 -7.36 -12.33
N THR A 141 0.07 -6.11 -12.08
CA THR A 141 0.23 -5.54 -10.73
C THR A 141 -1.09 -5.43 -9.99
N ASP A 142 -2.19 -5.21 -10.70
CA ASP A 142 -3.54 -5.18 -10.14
C ASP A 142 -3.94 -6.54 -9.52
N ASP A 143 -3.81 -7.63 -10.30
CA ASP A 143 -4.12 -8.99 -9.83
C ASP A 143 -3.23 -9.41 -8.64
N VAL A 144 -1.94 -9.05 -8.67
CA VAL A 144 -1.00 -9.35 -7.58
C VAL A 144 -1.34 -8.57 -6.31
N ALA A 145 -1.59 -7.26 -6.41
CA ALA A 145 -1.94 -6.42 -5.26
C ALA A 145 -3.25 -6.90 -4.60
N HIS A 146 -4.26 -7.26 -5.40
CA HIS A 146 -5.52 -7.81 -4.90
C HIS A 146 -5.32 -9.14 -4.17
N LYS A 147 -4.58 -10.09 -4.76
CA LYS A 147 -4.28 -11.38 -4.11
C LYS A 147 -3.60 -11.23 -2.76
N ILE A 148 -2.69 -10.29 -2.63
CA ILE A 148 -2.01 -9.99 -1.36
C ILE A 148 -3.02 -9.42 -0.35
N ALA A 149 -3.81 -8.44 -0.76
CA ALA A 149 -4.80 -7.82 0.11
C ALA A 149 -5.86 -8.85 0.58
N ASP A 150 -6.30 -9.76 -0.30
CA ASP A 150 -7.21 -10.85 0.02
C ASP A 150 -6.57 -11.84 1.01
N GLN A 151 -5.33 -12.24 0.74
CA GLN A 151 -4.60 -13.18 1.60
C GLN A 151 -4.38 -12.61 3.00
N LEU A 152 -4.00 -11.33 3.11
CA LEU A 152 -3.80 -10.67 4.41
C LEU A 152 -5.13 -10.46 5.15
N ALA A 153 -6.21 -10.09 4.45
CA ALA A 153 -7.52 -9.93 5.07
C ALA A 153 -8.13 -11.27 5.53
N GLY A 154 -7.74 -12.38 4.90
CA GLY A 154 -8.17 -13.74 5.27
C GLY A 154 -7.36 -14.37 6.39
N GLN A 155 -6.19 -13.82 6.74
CA GLN A 155 -5.39 -14.28 7.88
C GLN A 155 -6.08 -13.81 9.16
N ARG A 156 -6.71 -14.75 9.86
CA ARG A 156 -7.16 -14.57 11.24
C ARG A 156 -5.98 -14.90 12.15
N ASP A 157 -5.63 -13.98 13.04
CA ASP A 157 -4.70 -14.23 14.15
C ASP A 157 -5.14 -15.43 15.00
#